data_AF-A0A7C1PHW9-F1
#
_entry.id   AF-A0A7C1PHW9-F1
#
_cell.length_a   1.000
_cell.length_b   1.000
_cell.length_c   1.000
_cell.angle_alpha   90.00
_cell.angle_beta   90.00
_cell.angle_gamma   90.00
#
_symmetry.space_group_name_H-M   'P 1'
#
loop_
_entity.id
_entity.type
_entity.pdbx_description
1 polymer ?
#
loop_
_entity_poly.entity_id
_entity_poly.type
_entity_poly.pdbx_seq_one_letter_code
_entity_poly.pdbx_strand_id
1 'polypeptide(L)'
;MKNSTMYVLEHRLVMAKYLGRPLTSDELVHHKDGERCNNDIGNLELTIRGKHGKDHGLGYKDGFNKGYIDGLNKAKQEELWNIRTV
;
A
#
# COMPACT_ATOMS: atom_id res chain seq x y z
N MET A 1 11.04 -36.98 13.97
CA MET A 1 10.68 -36.56 12.60
C MET A 1 9.52 -35.57 12.71
N LYS A 2 9.70 -34.29 12.32
CA LYS A 2 8.57 -33.36 12.24
C LYS A 2 7.78 -33.71 10.98
N ASN A 3 6.61 -34.32 11.16
CA ASN A 3 5.67 -34.53 10.08
C ASN A 3 5.05 -33.17 9.75
N SER A 4 5.70 -32.39 8.89
CA SER A 4 5.14 -31.17 8.31
C SER A 4 4.07 -31.56 7.29
N THR A 5 2.90 -32.00 7.76
CA THR A 5 1.71 -32.02 6.91
C THR A 5 1.47 -30.58 6.45
N MET A 6 1.68 -30.34 5.16
CA MET A 6 1.57 -29.01 4.56
C MET A 6 0.09 -28.59 4.55
N TYR A 7 -0.35 -27.87 5.58
CA TYR A 7 -1.68 -27.30 5.61
C TYR A 7 -1.72 -26.05 4.71
N VAL A 8 -2.73 -25.97 3.85
CA VAL A 8 -3.02 -24.79 3.02
C VAL A 8 -4.34 -24.20 3.49
N LEU A 9 -4.42 -22.88 3.58
CA LEU A 9 -5.65 -22.17 3.92
C LEU A 9 -6.71 -22.40 2.83
N GLU A 10 -7.93 -22.70 3.25
CA GLU A 10 -9.03 -23.06 2.33
C GLU A 10 -9.33 -21.97 1.31
N HIS A 11 -9.46 -20.71 1.74
CA HIS A 11 -9.67 -19.57 0.83
C HIS A 11 -8.54 -19.41 -0.21
N ARG A 12 -7.29 -19.76 0.14
CA ARG A 12 -6.17 -19.75 -0.83
C ARG A 12 -6.32 -20.88 -1.85
N LEU A 13 -6.81 -22.05 -1.42
CA LEU A 13 -7.08 -23.17 -2.32
C LEU A 13 -8.24 -22.86 -3.27
N VAL A 14 -9.33 -22.27 -2.77
CA VAL A 14 -10.47 -21.84 -3.59
C VAL A 14 -10.00 -20.83 -4.66
N MET A 15 -9.22 -19.83 -4.25
CA MET A 15 -8.71 -18.83 -5.18
C MET A 15 -7.70 -19.42 -6.19
N ALA A 16 -6.81 -20.32 -5.77
CA ALA A 16 -5.88 -21.00 -6.68
C ALA A 16 -6.62 -21.87 -7.72
N LYS A 17 -7.68 -22.58 -7.32
CA LYS A 17 -8.54 -23.35 -8.23
C LYS A 17 -9.24 -22.43 -9.24
N TYR A 18 -9.78 -21.30 -8.77
CA TYR A 18 -10.43 -20.32 -9.63
C TYR A 18 -9.46 -19.71 -10.67
N LEU A 19 -8.22 -19.43 -10.27
CA LEU A 19 -7.18 -18.91 -11.16
C LEU A 19 -6.55 -19.97 -12.07
N GLY A 20 -6.76 -21.26 -11.80
CA GLY A 20 -6.09 -22.36 -12.51
C GLY A 20 -4.59 -22.44 -12.27
N ARG A 21 -4.06 -21.79 -11.23
CA ARG A 21 -2.63 -21.82 -10.86
C ARG A 21 -2.42 -21.65 -9.35
N PRO A 22 -1.30 -22.13 -8.78
CA PRO A 22 -0.93 -21.82 -7.40
C PRO A 22 -0.78 -20.31 -7.16
N LEU A 23 -1.16 -19.88 -5.96
CA LEU A 23 -0.88 -18.53 -5.48
C LEU A 23 0.58 -18.41 -5.07
N THR A 24 1.23 -17.30 -5.45
CA THR A 24 2.60 -16.97 -5.03
C THR A 24 2.62 -16.53 -3.56
N SER A 25 3.83 -16.37 -2.99
CA SER A 25 4.00 -15.86 -1.62
C SER A 25 3.58 -14.41 -1.43
N ASP A 26 3.57 -13.62 -2.51
CA ASP A 26 3.20 -12.21 -2.51
C ASP A 26 1.71 -11.98 -2.72
N GLU A 27 0.97 -13.05 -3.07
CA GLU A 27 -0.47 -13.02 -3.29
C GLU A 27 -1.24 -13.32 -2.00
N LEU A 28 -1.99 -12.30 -1.56
CA LEU A 28 -2.82 -12.29 -0.37
C LEU A 28 -4.31 -12.37 -0.76
N VAL A 29 -5.09 -13.14 -0.01
CA VAL A 29 -6.52 -13.31 -0.22
C VAL A 29 -7.26 -12.76 0.99
N HIS A 30 -8.22 -11.86 0.77
CA HIS A 30 -9.04 -11.22 1.79
C HIS A 30 -10.51 -11.63 1.63
N HIS A 31 -11.25 -11.61 2.74
CA HIS A 31 -12.70 -11.75 2.77
C HIS A 31 -13.33 -10.36 2.74
N LYS A 32 -14.24 -10.11 1.80
CA LYS A 32 -14.91 -8.81 1.63
C LYS A 32 -15.87 -8.51 2.77
N ASP A 33 -16.57 -9.53 3.26
CA ASP A 33 -17.51 -9.46 4.38
C ASP A 33 -16.83 -9.51 5.76
N GLY A 34 -15.53 -9.82 5.82
CA GLY A 34 -14.79 -10.04 7.06
C GLY A 34 -15.07 -11.37 7.76
N GLU A 35 -15.95 -12.21 7.22
CA GLU A 35 -16.29 -13.53 7.76
C GLU A 35 -15.31 -14.58 7.23
N ARG A 36 -14.48 -15.12 8.12
CA ARG A 36 -13.36 -16.01 7.74
C ARG A 36 -13.82 -17.38 7.27
N CYS A 37 -15.05 -17.77 7.61
CA CYS A 37 -15.65 -19.03 7.19
C CYS A 37 -16.31 -18.94 5.80
N ASN A 38 -16.56 -17.73 5.27
CA ASN A 38 -17.21 -17.55 3.97
C ASN A 38 -16.19 -17.57 2.83
N ASN A 39 -15.85 -18.77 2.35
CA ASN A 39 -14.85 -18.97 1.29
C ASN A 39 -15.41 -18.87 -0.14
N ASP A 40 -16.61 -18.32 -0.33
CA ASP A 40 -17.17 -18.13 -1.66
C ASP A 40 -16.26 -17.23 -2.52
N ILE A 41 -15.99 -17.64 -3.75
CA ILE A 41 -15.06 -16.91 -4.63
C ILE A 41 -15.47 -15.44 -4.85
N GLY A 42 -16.77 -15.15 -4.84
CA GLY A 42 -17.30 -13.78 -4.92
C GLY A 42 -17.03 -12.95 -3.66
N ASN A 43 -16.88 -13.59 -2.50
CA ASN A 43 -16.52 -12.98 -1.23
C ASN A 43 -15.00 -12.84 -1.04
N LEU A 44 -14.20 -13.49 -1.89
CA LEU A 44 -12.74 -13.40 -1.84
C LEU A 44 -12.20 -12.27 -2.73
N GLU A 45 -11.14 -11.61 -2.27
CA GLU A 45 -10.40 -10.59 -3.02
C GLU A 45 -8.90 -10.91 -3.00
N LEU A 46 -8.26 -10.88 -4.17
CA LEU A 46 -6.83 -11.11 -4.32
C LEU A 46 -6.08 -9.77 -4.40
N THR A 47 -5.08 -9.60 -3.55
CA THR A 47 -4.18 -8.45 -3.56
C THR A 47 -2.72 -8.89 -3.54
N ILE A 48 -1.81 -7.99 -3.91
CA ILE A 48 -0.37 -8.25 -3.98
C ILE A 48 0.35 -7.45 -2.90
N ARG A 49 1.10 -8.15 -2.05
CA ARG A 49 1.97 -7.56 -1.04
C ARG A 49 2.98 -6.64 -1.73
N GLY A 50 2.99 -5.35 -1.37
CA GLY A 50 4.03 -4.42 -1.81
C GLY A 50 3.69 -3.49 -2.99
N LYS A 51 2.45 -3.45 -3.50
CA LYS A 51 2.08 -2.42 -4.49
C LYS A 51 1.89 -1.00 -3.89
N HIS A 52 1.83 -0.87 -2.57
CA HIS A 52 1.68 0.43 -1.87
C HIS A 52 2.96 0.99 -1.23
N GLY A 53 4.10 0.29 -1.31
CA GLY A 53 5.35 0.79 -0.69
C GLY A 53 5.98 1.98 -1.44
N LYS A 54 5.77 2.06 -2.77
CA LYS A 54 6.34 3.12 -3.61
C LYS A 54 5.53 4.42 -3.55
N ASP A 55 4.21 4.32 -3.37
CA ASP A 55 3.33 5.50 -3.36
C ASP A 55 3.45 6.31 -2.07
N HIS A 56 3.76 5.67 -0.94
CA HIS A 56 4.04 6.40 0.30
C HIS A 56 5.37 7.16 0.25
N GLY A 57 6.39 6.70 -0.48
CA GLY A 57 7.69 7.39 -0.57
C GLY A 57 7.67 8.68 -1.39
N LEU A 58 6.81 8.77 -2.41
CA LEU A 58 6.69 9.94 -3.27
C LEU A 58 5.91 11.08 -2.58
N GLY A 59 4.80 10.75 -1.92
CA GLY A 59 3.97 11.75 -1.23
C GLY A 59 4.71 12.55 -0.15
N TYR A 60 5.58 11.89 0.63
CA TYR A 60 6.40 12.59 1.64
C TYR A 60 7.48 13.50 1.03
N LYS A 61 8.06 13.14 -0.13
CA LYS A 61 9.09 13.96 -0.80
C LYS A 61 8.50 15.21 -1.44
N ASP A 62 7.37 15.07 -2.11
CA ASP A 62 6.74 16.19 -2.82
C ASP A 62 6.18 17.23 -1.85
N GLY A 63 5.57 16.79 -0.74
CA GLY A 63 5.09 17.66 0.33
C GLY A 63 6.22 18.43 1.03
N PHE A 64 7.35 17.76 1.31
CA PHE A 64 8.52 18.39 1.92
C PHE A 64 9.17 19.44 1.02
N ASN A 65 9.39 19.12 -0.26
CA ASN A 65 9.98 20.05 -1.22
C ASN A 65 9.11 21.29 -1.43
N LYS A 66 7.78 21.13 -1.52
CA LYS A 66 6.86 22.26 -1.65
C LYS A 66 6.90 23.18 -0.43
N GLY A 67 6.79 22.62 0.78
CA GLY A 67 6.85 23.40 2.02
C GLY A 67 8.18 24.14 2.22
N TYR A 68 9.31 23.52 1.83
CA TYR A 68 10.63 24.13 1.89
C TYR A 68 10.76 25.34 0.94
N ILE A 69 10.31 25.20 -0.31
CA ILE A 69 10.35 26.27 -1.31
C ILE A 69 9.40 27.43 -0.94
N ASP A 70 8.20 27.12 -0.45
CA ASP A 70 7.24 28.14 -0.01
C ASP A 70 7.79 28.95 1.18
N GLY A 71 8.45 28.29 2.13
CA GLY A 71 9.12 28.94 3.26
C GLY A 71 10.28 29.86 2.83
N LEU A 72 11.12 29.40 1.90
CA LEU A 72 12.22 30.21 1.35
C LEU A 72 11.71 31.44 0.59
N ASN A 73 10.66 31.28 -0.21
CA ASN A 73 10.07 32.39 -0.96
C ASN A 73 9.44 33.42 -0.02
N LYS A 74 8.76 32.98 1.03
CA LYS A 74 8.19 33.90 2.04
C LYS A 74 9.28 34.72 2.73
N ALA A 75 10.35 34.08 3.20
CA ALA A 75 11.48 34.77 3.83
C ALA A 75 12.13 35.79 2.88
N LYS A 76 12.32 35.42 1.60
CA LYS A 76 12.87 36.31 0.59
C LYS A 76 11.95 37.51 0.28
N GLN A 77 10.63 37.31 0.28
CA GLN A 77 9.68 38.40 0.09
C GLN A 77 9.67 39.36 1.28
N GLU A 78 9.73 38.85 2.52
CA GLU A 78 9.83 39.67 3.73
C GLU A 78 11.13 40.48 3.77
N GLU A 79 12.26 39.89 3.36
CA GLU A 79 13.54 40.59 3.22
C GLU A 79 13.49 41.69 2.14
N LEU A 80 12.94 41.39 0.96
CA LEU A 80 12.76 42.36 -0.12
C LEU A 80 11.79 43.50 0.26
N TRP A 81 10.76 43.19 1.06
CA TRP A 81 9.81 44.18 1.54
C TRP A 81 10.48 45.14 2.56
N ASN A 82 11.31 44.61 3.45
CA ASN A 82 12.07 45.41 4.42
C ASN A 82 13.12 46.33 3.75
N ILE A 83 13.79 45.86 2.69
CA ILE A 83 14.77 46.67 1.94
C ILE A 83 14.07 47.79 1.14
N ARG A 84 12.84 47.56 0.67
CA ARG A 84 12.07 48.55 -0.12
C ARG A 84 11.38 49.63 0.72
N THR A 85 11.29 49.45 2.04
CA THR A 85 10.52 50.31 2.94
C THR A 85 11.40 51.22 3.81
N VAL A 86 12.72 51.22 3.55
CA VAL A 86 13.71 52.22 4.02
C VAL A 86 14.06 53.21 2.90
#